data_AF-A0A352XH28-F1
#
_entry.id   AF-A0A352XH28-F1
#
_cell.length_a   1.000
_cell.length_b   1.000
_cell.length_c   1.000
_cell.angle_alpha   90.00
_cell.angle_beta   90.00
_cell.angle_gamma   90.00
#
_symmetry.space_group_name_H-M   'P 1'
#
loop_
_entity.id
_entity.type
_entity.pdbx_description
1 polymer ?
#
loop_
_entity_poly.entity_id
_entity_poly.type
_entity_poly.pdbx_seq_one_letter_code
_entity_poly.pdbx_strand_id
1 'polypeptide(L)' 'MTRAIMETEKGTINIELFDKDAPNTVKNFVDLIEKGFYDGLTFHRVIPNFVIQGGCPYGTGTGGPGYKIK' A
#
# COMPACT_ATOMS: atom_id res chain seq x y z
N MET A 1 8.40 14.72 6.56
CA MET A 1 8.33 13.27 6.79
C MET A 1 6.90 12.89 6.68
N THR A 2 6.56 12.24 5.58
CA THR A 2 5.21 11.78 5.30
C THR A 2 4.92 10.53 6.12
N ARG A 3 3.70 10.46 6.68
CA ARG A 3 3.22 9.30 7.44
C ARG A 3 1.86 8.88 6.92
N ALA A 4 1.60 7.58 6.95
CA ALA A 4 0.29 7.00 6.64
C ALA A 4 -0.17 6.11 7.80
N ILE A 5 -1.48 6.06 8.01
CA ILE A 5 -2.12 5.18 8.99
C ILE A 5 -2.95 4.18 8.20
N MET A 6 -2.71 2.90 8.43
CA MET A 6 -3.48 1.82 7.84
C MET A 6 -4.28 1.13 8.93
N GLU A 7 -5.60 1.26 8.85
CA GLU A 7 -6.53 0.57 9.74
C GLU A 7 -6.87 -0.79 9.16
N THR A 8 -6.76 -1.83 9.99
CA THR A 8 -7.10 -3.21 9.59
C THR A 8 -7.91 -3.86 10.70
N GLU A 9 -8.61 -4.95 10.39
CA GLU A 9 -9.32 -5.77 11.39
C GLU A 9 -8.39 -6.37 12.46
N LYS A 10 -7.07 -6.41 12.21
CA LYS A 10 -6.06 -6.94 13.13
C LYS A 10 -5.31 -5.86 13.89
N GLY A 11 -5.69 -4.59 13.71
CA GLY A 11 -5.09 -3.44 14.36
C GLY A 11 -4.52 -2.41 13.39
N THR A 12 -4.04 -1.31 13.95
CA THR A 12 -3.52 -0.16 13.21
C THR A 12 -2.03 -0.32 12.93
N ILE A 13 -1.63 -0.08 11.68
CA ILE A 13 -0.23 -0.05 11.25
C ILE A 13 0.14 1.41 10.95
N ASN A 14 1.14 1.92 11.66
CA ASN A 14 1.71 3.25 11.40
C ASN A 14 2.88 3.12 10.44
N ILE A 15 2.84 3.85 9.32
CA ILE A 15 3.82 3.76 8.24
C ILE A 15 4.53 5.11 8.12
N GLU A 16 5.86 5.08 8.18
CA GLU A 16 6.72 6.22 7.87
C GLU A 16 7.29 6.07 6.47
N LEU A 17 7.26 7.16 5.69
CA LEU A 17 7.68 7.16 4.30
C LEU A 17 8.94 8.02 4.13
N PHE A 18 9.90 7.47 3.38
CA PHE A 18 11.19 8.10 3.11
C PHE A 18 11.13 8.92 1.83
N ASP A 19 10.53 10.11 1.92
CA ASP A 19 10.27 11.03 0.79
C ASP A 19 11.52 11.30 -0.07
N LYS A 20 12.69 11.40 0.57
CA LYS A 20 13.96 11.72 -0.08
C LYS A 20 14.55 10.55 -0.86
N ASP A 21 14.32 9.33 -0.39
CA ASP A 21 14.94 8.13 -0.95
C ASP A 21 14.15 7.61 -2.16
N ALA A 22 12.82 7.77 -2.14
CA ALA A 22 11.93 7.29 -3.19
C ALA A 22 10.77 8.26 -3.50
N PRO A 23 11.05 9.50 -3.94
CA PRO A 23 10.04 10.57 -4.04
C PRO A 23 8.85 10.20 -4.94
N ASN A 24 9.10 9.58 -6.09
CA ASN A 24 8.03 9.16 -7.01
C ASN A 24 7.14 8.06 -6.41
N THR A 25 7.75 7.13 -5.66
CA THR A 25 7.02 6.02 -5.03
C THR A 25 6.16 6.52 -3.88
N VAL A 26 6.73 7.38 -3.03
CA VAL A 26 6.00 8.00 -1.91
C VAL A 26 4.85 8.85 -2.42
N LYS A 27 5.10 9.72 -3.41
CA LYS A 27 4.04 10.54 -4.02
C LYS A 27 2.92 9.66 -4.57
N ASN A 28 3.25 8.63 -5.36
CA ASN A 28 2.26 7.73 -5.92
C ASN A 28 1.45 6.99 -4.84
N PHE A 29 2.11 6.54 -3.78
CA PHE A 29 1.44 5.85 -2.68
C PHE A 29 0.45 6.77 -1.96
N VAL A 30 0.84 8.02 -1.68
CA VAL A 30 -0.04 9.04 -1.10
C VAL A 30 -1.21 9.35 -2.03
N ASP A 31 -0.95 9.60 -3.32
CA ASP A 31 -1.99 9.89 -4.31
C ASP A 31 -3.04 8.75 -4.40
N LEU A 32 -2.64 7.50 -4.20
CA LEU A 32 -3.55 6.34 -4.18
C LEU A 32 -4.35 6.26 -2.87
N ILE A 33 -3.72 6.56 -1.73
CA ILE A 33 -4.41 6.65 -0.43
C ILE A 33 -5.49 7.73 -0.47
N GLU A 34 -5.16 8.93 -0.94
CA GLU A 34 -6.12 10.05 -0.99
C GLU A 34 -7.31 9.79 -1.92
N LYS A 35 -7.17 8.87 -2.88
CA LYS A 35 -8.24 8.40 -3.76
C LYS A 35 -9.05 7.23 -3.19
N GLY A 36 -8.74 6.76 -1.98
CA GLY A 36 -9.38 5.59 -1.37
C GLY A 36 -9.05 4.28 -2.08
N PHE A 37 -7.99 4.22 -2.87
CA PHE A 37 -7.69 3.04 -3.71
C PHE A 37 -7.48 1.76 -2.89
N TYR A 38 -6.91 1.89 -1.68
CA TYR A 38 -6.59 0.76 -0.83
C TYR A 38 -7.76 0.33 0.08
N ASP A 39 -8.85 1.08 0.10
CA ASP A 39 -9.96 0.84 1.01
C ASP A 39 -10.68 -0.47 0.65
N GLY A 40 -10.86 -1.32 1.65
CA GLY A 40 -11.48 -2.64 1.49
C GLY A 40 -10.61 -3.69 0.79
N LEU A 41 -9.37 -3.35 0.39
CA LEU A 41 -8.46 -4.34 -0.19
C LEU A 41 -7.88 -5.27 0.88
N THR A 42 -7.56 -6.49 0.46
CA THR A 42 -7.01 -7.53 1.34
C THR A 42 -5.52 -7.77 1.10
N PHE A 43 -4.87 -8.35 2.12
CA PHE A 43 -3.56 -8.99 1.96
C PHE A 43 -3.75 -10.38 1.36
N HIS A 44 -3.66 -10.48 0.03
CA HIS A 44 -3.86 -11.73 -0.70
C HIS A 44 -2.71 -12.73 -0.54
N ARG A 45 -1.55 -12.29 -0.04
CA ARG A 45 -0.39 -13.16 0.21
C ARG A 45 0.21 -12.88 1.58
N VAL A 46 0.20 -13.90 2.44
CA VAL A 46 0.72 -13.86 3.81
C VAL A 46 1.68 -15.03 3.99
N ILE A 47 2.97 -14.76 4.17
CA ILE A 47 4.00 -15.78 4.43
C ILE A 47 4.57 -15.55 5.83
N PRO A 48 4.33 -16.47 6.78
CA PRO A 48 4.88 -16.38 8.13
C PRO A 48 6.39 -16.18 8.11
N ASN A 49 6.88 -15.29 8.98
CA ASN A 49 8.31 -14.95 9.12
C ASN A 49 8.97 -14.42 7.85
N PHE A 50 8.19 -13.90 6.90
CA PHE A 50 8.76 -13.34 5.68
C PHE A 50 8.08 -12.03 5.27
N VAL A 51 6.88 -12.08 4.68
CA VAL A 51 6.24 -10.89 4.12
C VAL A 51 4.73 -11.04 3.97
N ILE A 52 4.02 -9.92 4.07
CA ILE A 52 2.64 -9.76 3.62
C ILE A 52 2.60 -8.86 2.39
N GLN A 53 1.74 -9.16 1.44
CA GLN A 53 1.57 -8.40 0.21
C GLN A 53 0.08 -8.13 -0.04
N GLY A 54 -0.23 -6.86 -0.31
CA GLY A 54 -1.58 -6.35 -0.56
C GLY A 54 -1.63 -5.43 -1.77
N GLY A 55 -2.58 -4.50 -1.80
CA GLY A 55 -2.71 -3.51 -2.89
C GLY A 55 -3.19 -4.09 -4.22
N CYS A 56 -3.96 -5.18 -4.17
CA CYS A 56 -4.47 -5.88 -5.34
C CYS A 56 -5.98 -5.70 -5.45
N PRO A 57 -6.50 -4.89 -6.40
CA PRO A 57 -7.93 -4.61 -6.54
C PRO A 57 -8.80 -5.87 -6.72
N TYR A 58 -8.26 -6.90 -7.37
CA TYR A 58 -8.97 -8.14 -7.63
C TYR A 58 -8.75 -9.23 -6.58
N GLY A 59 -7.87 -8.99 -5.58
CA GLY A 59 -7.49 -10.00 -4.59
C GLY A 59 -6.74 -11.24 -5.14
N THR A 60 -6.45 -11.32 -6.43
CA THR A 60 -5.82 -12.48 -7.10
C THR A 60 -4.29 -12.43 -7.16
N GLY A 61 -3.68 -11.36 -6.62
CA GLY A 61 -2.26 -11.06 -6.79
C GLY A 61 -1.88 -10.43 -8.14
N THR A 62 -2.88 -10.13 -8.98
CA THR A 62 -2.72 -9.42 -10.24
C THR A 62 -3.56 -8.15 -10.25
N GLY A 63 -3.09 -7.11 -10.94
CA GLY A 63 -3.73 -5.81 -10.98
C GLY A 63 -2.84 -4.71 -10.42
N GLY A 64 -3.41 -3.52 -10.24
CA GLY A 64 -2.70 -2.33 -9.79
C GLY A 64 -3.48 -1.08 -10.16
N PRO A 65 -2.89 0.11 -10.02
CA PRO A 65 -3.58 1.36 -10.27
C PRO A 65 -3.80 1.69 -11.76
N GLY A 66 -3.52 0.74 -12.67
CA GLY A 66 -3.67 0.90 -14.12
C GLY A 66 -2.50 1.60 -14.81
N TYR A 67 -1.44 1.96 -14.08
CA TYR A 67 -0.23 2.58 -14.62
C TYR A 67 1.01 2.12 -13.87
N LYS A 68 2.19 2.51 -14.38
CA LYS A 68 3.49 2.23 -13.78
C LYS A 68 4.22 3.54 -13.48
N ILE A 69 4.87 3.59 -12.33
CA ILE A 69 5.81 4.65 -11.97
C ILE A 69 7.23 4.28 -12.42
N LYS A 70 8.09 5.29 -12.59
CA LYS A 70 9.51 5.14 -12.90
C LYS A 70 10.37 5.55 -11.72
#